data_AF-S6TVL0-F1
#
_entry.id   AF-S6TVL0-F1
#
_cell.length_a   1.000
_cell.length_b   1.000
_cell.length_c   1.000
_cell.angle_alpha   90.00
_cell.angle_beta   90.00
_cell.angle_gamma   90.00
#
_symmetry.space_group_name_H-M   'P 1'
#
loop_
_entity.id
_entity.type
_entity.pdbx_description
1 polymer ?
#
loop_
_entity_poly.entity_id
_entity_poly.type
_entity_poly.pdbx_seq_one_letter_code
_entity_poly.pdbx_strand_id
1 'polypeptide(L)'
;MSEFLNDLSLADLTAPINGGSGEDMSFSTLFDQVKEARRADPDYLTQGDWQTDLKSSDWDQTITLAAQGLAEHSKDLMLVAWLSEALAHKYHFVGITFGLTLSERILQNFWDDLYPSLEDGVEERAARLAWLKTSLTDVIGGLPITQGQNFGLLRYDESRHVENLALQNPKAMHAAVEEGKINAEIFQRSVVLTDSDHLRLKASEIAASL
;
A
#
# COMPACT_ATOMS: atom_id res chain seq x y z
N MET A 1 -19.61 3.42 -2.54
CA MET A 1 -18.23 3.15 -2.98
C MET A 1 -18.26 2.79 -4.45
N SER A 2 -17.21 3.15 -5.21
CA SER A 2 -17.15 2.83 -6.64
C SER A 2 -17.02 1.32 -6.84
N GLU A 3 -17.80 0.75 -7.75
CA GLU A 3 -17.67 -0.66 -8.14
C GLU A 3 -16.39 -0.90 -8.97
N PHE A 4 -15.84 0.18 -9.54
CA PHE A 4 -14.71 0.15 -10.45
C PHE A 4 -13.55 1.02 -9.95
N LEU A 5 -12.33 0.59 -10.25
CA LEU A 5 -11.11 1.39 -10.13
C LEU A 5 -10.24 1.14 -11.36
N ASN A 6 -10.27 2.09 -12.31
CA ASN A 6 -9.77 1.89 -13.67
C ASN A 6 -10.39 0.64 -14.31
N ASP A 7 -9.57 -0.32 -14.73
CA ASP A 7 -10.00 -1.55 -15.39
C ASP A 7 -10.40 -2.65 -14.39
N LEU A 8 -10.29 -2.40 -13.09
CA LEU A 8 -10.70 -3.36 -12.06
C LEU A 8 -12.17 -3.21 -11.72
N SER A 9 -12.84 -4.35 -11.57
CA SER A 9 -14.24 -4.50 -11.21
C SER A 9 -14.34 -5.35 -9.93
N LEU A 10 -14.94 -4.81 -8.87
CA LEU A 10 -15.15 -5.59 -7.64
C LEU A 10 -16.02 -6.83 -7.92
N ALA A 11 -17.03 -6.70 -8.77
CA ALA A 11 -17.88 -7.82 -9.18
C ALA A 11 -17.07 -8.96 -9.81
N ASP A 12 -16.14 -8.65 -10.71
CA ASP A 12 -15.35 -9.68 -11.39
C ASP A 12 -14.33 -10.32 -10.44
N LEU A 13 -13.65 -9.50 -9.61
CA LEU A 13 -12.70 -9.99 -8.60
C LEU A 13 -13.37 -10.86 -7.53
N THR A 14 -14.66 -10.66 -7.27
CA THR A 14 -15.42 -11.38 -6.24
C THR A 14 -16.42 -12.39 -6.82
N ALA A 15 -16.41 -12.63 -8.14
CA ALA A 15 -17.21 -13.67 -8.76
C ALA A 15 -16.69 -15.07 -8.37
N PRO A 16 -17.55 -16.05 -8.03
CA PRO A 16 -17.09 -17.41 -7.71
C PRO A 16 -16.32 -18.07 -8.86
N ILE A 17 -15.26 -18.80 -8.53
CA ILE A 17 -14.44 -19.56 -9.48
C ILE A 17 -14.90 -21.01 -9.44
N ASN A 18 -15.44 -21.52 -10.56
CA ASN A 18 -16.04 -22.86 -10.63
C ASN A 18 -17.09 -23.15 -9.53
N GLY A 19 -17.79 -22.10 -9.07
CA GLY A 19 -18.80 -22.19 -8.02
C GLY A 19 -18.28 -22.04 -6.58
N GLY A 20 -16.99 -21.83 -6.37
CA GLY A 20 -16.38 -21.61 -5.05
C GLY A 20 -15.13 -20.74 -5.11
N SER A 21 -14.13 -21.09 -4.30
CA SER A 21 -12.90 -20.30 -4.12
C SER A 21 -11.73 -20.63 -5.05
N GLY A 22 -11.84 -21.61 -5.94
CA GLY A 22 -10.76 -21.99 -6.85
C GLY A 22 -9.74 -22.95 -6.23
N GLU A 23 -8.45 -22.68 -6.36
CA GLU A 23 -7.35 -23.56 -5.89
C GLU A 23 -6.31 -22.86 -5.00
N ASP A 24 -5.52 -23.62 -4.23
CA ASP A 24 -4.40 -23.07 -3.45
C ASP A 24 -3.24 -22.68 -4.37
N MET A 25 -2.82 -21.42 -4.28
CA MET A 25 -1.81 -20.84 -5.16
C MET A 25 -0.44 -20.66 -4.48
N SER A 26 -0.27 -21.14 -3.24
CA SER A 26 0.93 -20.91 -2.41
C SER A 26 2.26 -21.29 -3.08
N PHE A 27 2.25 -22.30 -3.96
CA PHE A 27 3.41 -22.78 -4.71
C PHE A 27 3.32 -22.54 -6.23
N SER A 28 2.39 -21.68 -6.65
CA SER A 28 2.18 -21.35 -8.06
C SER A 28 3.28 -20.44 -8.61
N THR A 29 3.53 -20.54 -9.92
CA THR A 29 4.38 -19.59 -10.64
C THR A 29 3.83 -18.17 -10.57
N LEU A 30 2.51 -18.01 -10.51
CA LEU A 30 1.86 -16.70 -10.34
C LEU A 30 2.32 -16.03 -9.04
N PHE A 31 2.31 -16.75 -7.91
CA PHE A 31 2.77 -16.21 -6.63
C PHE A 31 4.23 -15.76 -6.67
N ASP A 32 5.09 -16.54 -7.33
CA ASP A 32 6.49 -16.17 -7.50
C ASP A 32 6.64 -14.92 -8.38
N GLN A 33 5.82 -14.79 -9.43
CA GLN A 33 5.77 -13.60 -10.27
C GLN A 33 5.27 -12.36 -9.51
N VAL A 34 4.23 -12.49 -8.66
CA VAL A 34 3.76 -11.36 -7.83
C VAL A 34 4.84 -10.93 -6.84
N LYS A 35 5.49 -11.89 -6.15
CA LYS A 35 6.60 -11.59 -5.24
C LYS A 35 7.75 -10.89 -5.97
N GLU A 36 8.11 -11.36 -7.16
CA GLU A 36 9.17 -10.74 -7.95
C GLU A 36 8.75 -9.34 -8.41
N ALA A 37 7.53 -9.12 -8.92
CA ALA A 37 7.05 -7.79 -9.29
C ALA A 37 7.12 -6.80 -8.10
N ARG A 38 6.77 -7.26 -6.90
CA ARG A 38 6.82 -6.44 -5.67
C ARG A 38 8.23 -6.18 -5.14
N ARG A 39 9.24 -6.95 -5.55
CA ARG A 39 10.60 -6.83 -5.02
C ARG A 39 11.25 -5.52 -5.46
N ALA A 40 11.73 -4.76 -4.49
CA ALA A 40 12.65 -3.65 -4.70
C ALA A 40 14.02 -3.99 -4.12
N ASP A 41 15.07 -3.49 -4.76
CA ASP A 41 16.42 -3.52 -4.22
C ASP A 41 16.57 -2.45 -3.12
N PRO A 42 17.28 -2.72 -2.02
CA PRO A 42 17.47 -1.73 -0.97
C PRO A 42 18.24 -0.49 -1.44
N ASP A 43 17.78 0.69 -1.03
CA ASP A 43 18.36 2.00 -1.39
C ASP A 43 19.82 2.19 -0.96
N TYR A 44 20.32 1.36 -0.02
CA TYR A 44 21.71 1.42 0.46
C TYR A 44 22.70 0.59 -0.37
N LEU A 45 22.24 -0.15 -1.38
CA LEU A 45 23.13 -0.88 -2.27
C LEU A 45 23.95 0.11 -3.11
N THR A 46 25.23 0.22 -2.79
CA THR A 46 26.18 1.06 -3.52
C THR A 46 26.32 0.57 -4.96
N GLN A 47 25.92 1.39 -5.93
CA GLN A 47 26.24 1.16 -7.33
C GLN A 47 27.76 1.27 -7.51
N GLY A 48 28.45 0.14 -7.69
CA GLY A 48 29.85 0.13 -8.11
C GLY A 48 30.00 0.56 -9.58
N ASP A 49 31.21 0.44 -10.13
CA ASP A 49 31.54 0.83 -11.52
C ASP A 49 30.75 0.08 -12.63
N TRP A 50 29.93 -0.91 -12.24
CA TRP A 50 28.94 -1.55 -13.09
C TRP A 50 27.54 -1.11 -12.62
N GLN A 51 27.04 0.01 -13.15
CA GLN A 51 25.72 0.54 -12.85
C GLN A 51 24.63 -0.35 -13.46
N THR A 52 24.12 -1.31 -12.69
CA THR A 52 22.78 -1.85 -12.91
C THR A 52 21.79 -0.98 -12.15
N ASP A 53 20.73 -0.53 -12.80
CA ASP A 53 19.65 0.21 -12.14
C ASP A 53 19.10 -0.65 -10.98
N LEU A 54 18.92 -0.02 -9.81
CA LEU A 54 18.29 -0.67 -8.67
C LEU A 54 16.87 -1.06 -9.08
N LYS A 55 16.51 -2.31 -8.81
CA LYS A 55 15.15 -2.77 -9.07
C LYS A 55 14.17 -1.99 -8.19
N SER A 56 13.15 -1.41 -8.79
CA SER A 56 11.99 -0.89 -8.08
C SER A 56 10.81 -1.85 -8.22
N SER A 57 9.87 -1.79 -7.28
CA SER A 57 8.64 -2.57 -7.35
C SER A 57 7.81 -2.15 -8.56
N ASP A 58 7.38 -3.13 -9.35
CA ASP A 58 6.42 -2.95 -10.43
C ASP A 58 5.00 -3.16 -9.88
N TRP A 59 4.40 -2.06 -9.41
CA TRP A 59 3.05 -2.09 -8.86
C TRP A 59 1.96 -2.32 -9.92
N ASP A 60 2.19 -1.93 -11.17
CA ASP A 60 1.22 -2.19 -12.26
C ASP A 60 1.18 -3.67 -12.60
N GLN A 61 2.34 -4.32 -12.68
CA GLN A 61 2.45 -5.76 -12.85
C GLN A 61 1.88 -6.50 -11.63
N THR A 62 2.15 -6.02 -10.41
CA THR A 62 1.57 -6.59 -9.19
C THR A 62 0.04 -6.55 -9.22
N ILE A 63 -0.56 -5.40 -9.60
CA ILE A 63 -2.01 -5.27 -9.75
C ILE A 63 -2.53 -6.26 -10.78
N THR A 64 -1.90 -6.32 -11.96
CA THR A 64 -2.34 -7.18 -13.06
C THR A 64 -2.36 -8.65 -12.65
N LEU A 65 -1.25 -9.15 -12.11
CA LEU A 65 -1.10 -10.55 -11.73
C LEU A 65 -2.01 -10.92 -10.54
N ALA A 66 -2.09 -10.06 -9.52
CA ALA A 66 -2.93 -10.35 -8.35
C ALA A 66 -4.43 -10.28 -8.68
N ALA A 67 -4.85 -9.32 -9.50
CA ALA A 67 -6.22 -9.23 -10.00
C ALA A 67 -6.60 -10.44 -10.87
N GLN A 68 -5.71 -10.85 -11.78
CA GLN A 68 -5.91 -12.07 -12.58
C GLN A 68 -6.02 -13.31 -11.69
N GLY A 69 -5.13 -13.46 -10.71
CA GLY A 69 -5.18 -14.54 -9.73
C GLY A 69 -6.52 -14.61 -9.01
N LEU A 70 -7.02 -13.46 -8.55
CA LEU A 70 -8.31 -13.38 -7.86
C LEU A 70 -9.50 -13.65 -8.78
N ALA A 71 -9.46 -13.19 -10.02
CA ALA A 71 -10.57 -13.35 -10.96
C ALA A 71 -10.67 -14.79 -11.51
N GLU A 72 -9.53 -15.44 -11.76
CA GLU A 72 -9.47 -16.65 -12.57
C GLU A 72 -9.06 -17.91 -11.81
N HIS A 73 -8.28 -17.78 -10.73
CA HIS A 73 -7.60 -18.92 -10.12
C HIS A 73 -7.95 -19.20 -8.66
N SER A 74 -7.94 -18.17 -7.80
CA SER A 74 -8.07 -18.37 -6.37
C SER A 74 -8.63 -17.16 -5.61
N LYS A 75 -9.58 -17.39 -4.71
CA LYS A 75 -9.95 -16.45 -3.65
C LYS A 75 -8.97 -16.63 -2.50
N ASP A 76 -7.79 -16.03 -2.65
CA ASP A 76 -6.68 -16.13 -1.70
C ASP A 76 -6.44 -14.81 -0.97
N LEU A 77 -6.36 -14.84 0.36
CA LEU A 77 -6.15 -13.64 1.19
C LEU A 77 -4.79 -12.97 0.94
N MET A 78 -3.77 -13.72 0.51
CA MET A 78 -2.48 -13.16 0.15
C MET A 78 -2.55 -12.39 -1.18
N LEU A 79 -3.31 -12.90 -2.17
CA LEU A 79 -3.56 -12.16 -3.41
C LEU A 79 -4.35 -10.88 -3.14
N VAL A 80 -5.38 -10.95 -2.29
CA VAL A 80 -6.11 -9.76 -1.81
C VAL A 80 -5.14 -8.76 -1.17
N ALA A 81 -4.22 -9.26 -0.35
CA ALA A 81 -3.28 -8.40 0.35
C ALA A 81 -2.29 -7.71 -0.60
N TRP A 82 -1.70 -8.44 -1.54
CA TRP A 82 -0.79 -7.89 -2.54
C TRP A 82 -1.47 -6.93 -3.49
N LEU A 83 -2.69 -7.23 -3.93
CA LEU A 83 -3.46 -6.29 -4.75
C LEU A 83 -3.73 -5.01 -3.97
N SER A 84 -4.18 -5.10 -2.71
CA SER A 84 -4.49 -3.93 -1.88
C SER A 84 -3.27 -3.04 -1.64
N GLU A 85 -2.10 -3.61 -1.37
CA GLU A 85 -0.85 -2.85 -1.24
C GLU A 85 -0.48 -2.14 -2.54
N ALA A 86 -0.52 -2.84 -3.68
CA ALA A 86 -0.18 -2.24 -4.97
C ALA A 86 -1.15 -1.12 -5.36
N LEU A 87 -2.44 -1.29 -5.07
CA LEU A 87 -3.44 -0.23 -5.24
C LEU A 87 -3.17 0.95 -4.31
N ALA A 88 -2.72 0.74 -3.08
CA ALA A 88 -2.33 1.82 -2.18
C ALA A 88 -1.14 2.62 -2.73
N HIS A 89 -0.14 1.94 -3.32
CA HIS A 89 0.98 2.62 -3.98
C HIS A 89 0.58 3.40 -5.23
N LYS A 90 -0.31 2.84 -6.07
CA LYS A 90 -0.68 3.44 -7.37
C LYS A 90 -1.80 4.49 -7.26
N TYR A 91 -2.74 4.28 -6.36
CA TYR A 91 -3.99 5.04 -6.28
C TYR A 91 -4.25 5.61 -4.87
N HIS A 92 -3.27 5.55 -3.98
CA HIS A 92 -3.30 6.14 -2.64
C HIS A 92 -4.56 5.70 -1.87
N PHE A 93 -5.25 6.64 -1.23
CA PHE A 93 -6.44 6.38 -0.40
C PHE A 93 -7.61 5.76 -1.17
N VAL A 94 -7.81 6.10 -2.44
CA VAL A 94 -8.85 5.47 -3.27
C VAL A 94 -8.53 3.99 -3.50
N GLY A 95 -7.25 3.67 -3.74
CA GLY A 95 -6.78 2.29 -3.83
C GLY A 95 -6.96 1.51 -2.53
N ILE A 96 -6.68 2.15 -1.39
CA ILE A 96 -6.91 1.58 -0.05
C ILE A 96 -8.40 1.27 0.16
N THR A 97 -9.29 2.22 -0.12
CA THR A 97 -10.75 2.00 -0.01
C THR A 97 -11.19 0.81 -0.87
N PHE A 98 -10.74 0.73 -2.12
CA PHE A 98 -11.06 -0.37 -3.02
C PHE A 98 -10.55 -1.72 -2.48
N GLY A 99 -9.29 -1.78 -2.04
CA GLY A 99 -8.68 -2.99 -1.49
C GLY A 99 -9.35 -3.49 -0.20
N LEU A 100 -9.73 -2.58 0.70
CA LEU A 100 -10.48 -2.92 1.91
C LEU A 100 -11.90 -3.41 1.58
N THR A 101 -12.57 -2.78 0.62
CA THR A 101 -13.89 -3.24 0.14
C THR A 101 -13.81 -4.62 -0.50
N LEU A 102 -12.77 -4.86 -1.31
CA LEU A 102 -12.49 -6.18 -1.88
C LEU A 102 -12.28 -7.22 -0.77
N SER A 103 -11.46 -6.90 0.22
CA SER A 103 -11.17 -7.77 1.37
C SER A 103 -12.46 -8.14 2.11
N GLU A 104 -13.31 -7.15 2.39
CA GLU A 104 -14.61 -7.37 3.03
C GLU A 104 -15.48 -8.33 2.21
N ARG A 105 -15.63 -8.10 0.89
CA ARG A 105 -16.45 -8.95 0.02
C ARG A 105 -15.91 -10.37 -0.09
N ILE A 106 -14.59 -10.54 -0.18
CA ILE A 106 -13.96 -11.86 -0.21
C ILE A 106 -14.24 -12.60 1.10
N LEU A 107 -14.02 -11.95 2.24
CA LEU A 107 -14.28 -12.54 3.54
C LEU A 107 -15.77 -12.88 3.73
N GLN A 108 -16.70 -12.02 3.31
CA GLN A 108 -18.13 -12.26 3.46
C GLN A 108 -18.64 -13.41 2.58
N ASN A 109 -18.15 -13.51 1.34
CA ASN A 109 -18.70 -14.44 0.35
C ASN A 109 -18.00 -15.80 0.31
N PHE A 110 -16.73 -15.86 0.74
CA PHE A 110 -15.87 -17.04 0.55
C PHE A 110 -15.24 -17.52 1.86
N TRP A 111 -15.71 -17.05 3.03
CA TRP A 111 -15.11 -17.46 4.31
C TRP A 111 -14.97 -18.98 4.44
N ASP A 112 -15.97 -19.75 4.02
CA ASP A 112 -15.94 -21.19 4.27
C ASP A 112 -14.88 -21.94 3.45
N ASP A 113 -14.49 -21.45 2.27
CA ASP A 113 -13.64 -22.18 1.32
C ASP A 113 -12.47 -21.38 0.73
N LEU A 114 -12.26 -20.11 1.10
CA LEU A 114 -11.13 -19.29 0.65
C LEU A 114 -9.77 -19.83 1.14
N TYR A 115 -8.70 -19.36 0.50
CA TYR A 115 -7.33 -19.74 0.82
C TYR A 115 -6.61 -18.69 1.68
N PRO A 116 -5.77 -19.09 2.66
CA PRO A 116 -5.47 -20.47 3.09
C PRO A 116 -6.68 -21.22 3.66
N SER A 117 -6.68 -22.55 3.54
CA SER A 117 -7.81 -23.38 3.95
C SER A 117 -8.05 -23.27 5.46
N LEU A 118 -9.30 -23.41 5.92
CA LEU A 118 -9.58 -23.55 7.35
C LEU A 118 -8.92 -24.81 7.96
N GLU A 119 -8.61 -25.82 7.14
CA GLU A 119 -7.88 -27.01 7.57
C GLU A 119 -6.44 -26.69 8.01
N ASP A 120 -5.84 -25.63 7.47
CA ASP A 120 -4.51 -25.15 7.86
C ASP A 120 -4.53 -24.37 9.18
N GLY A 121 -5.73 -23.99 9.64
CA GLY A 121 -5.96 -23.21 10.86
C GLY A 121 -6.39 -21.76 10.58
N VAL A 122 -7.24 -21.22 11.45
CA VAL A 122 -7.71 -19.83 11.37
C VAL A 122 -6.54 -18.85 11.53
N GLU A 123 -5.48 -19.26 12.22
CA GLU A 123 -4.26 -18.51 12.44
C GLU A 123 -3.55 -18.17 11.14
N GLU A 124 -3.55 -19.04 10.13
CA GLU A 124 -2.94 -18.77 8.83
C GLU A 124 -3.67 -17.64 8.10
N ARG A 125 -5.01 -17.64 8.14
CA ARG A 125 -5.82 -16.53 7.60
C ARG A 125 -5.59 -15.24 8.37
N ALA A 126 -5.53 -15.32 9.70
CA ALA A 126 -5.23 -14.18 10.55
C ALA A 126 -3.84 -13.59 10.23
N ALA A 127 -2.85 -14.43 9.92
CA ALA A 127 -1.52 -13.98 9.51
C ALA A 127 -1.55 -13.20 8.19
N ARG A 128 -2.35 -13.62 7.20
CA ARG A 128 -2.51 -12.88 5.92
C ARG A 128 -3.19 -11.52 6.13
N LEU A 129 -4.21 -11.45 6.97
CA LEU A 129 -4.87 -10.20 7.32
C LEU A 129 -3.96 -9.27 8.15
N ALA A 130 -3.15 -9.83 9.05
CA ALA A 130 -2.15 -9.08 9.80
C ALA A 130 -1.05 -8.52 8.89
N TRP A 131 -0.65 -9.27 7.86
CA TRP A 131 0.27 -8.81 6.83
C TRP A 131 -0.34 -7.64 6.04
N LEU A 132 -1.59 -7.79 5.57
CA LEU A 132 -2.32 -6.72 4.86
C LEU A 132 -2.37 -5.44 5.71
N LYS A 133 -2.76 -5.56 6.98
CA LYS A 133 -2.81 -4.43 7.91
C LYS A 133 -1.45 -3.73 8.02
N THR A 134 -0.39 -4.49 8.24
CA THR A 134 0.96 -3.95 8.41
C THR A 134 1.42 -3.24 7.14
N SER A 135 1.28 -3.90 5.99
CA SER A 135 1.65 -3.35 4.68
C SER A 135 0.91 -2.03 4.39
N LEU A 136 -0.43 -1.99 4.57
CA LEU A 136 -1.17 -0.74 4.37
C LEU A 136 -0.74 0.36 5.35
N THR A 137 -0.45 0.01 6.61
CA THR A 137 0.03 0.98 7.61
C THR A 137 1.36 1.61 7.19
N ASP A 138 2.29 0.78 6.68
CA ASP A 138 3.59 1.23 6.21
C ASP A 138 3.46 2.17 5.00
N VAL A 139 2.55 1.87 4.07
CA VAL A 139 2.30 2.71 2.89
C VAL A 139 1.63 4.03 3.28
N ILE A 140 0.57 4.01 4.10
CA ILE A 140 -0.26 5.17 4.43
C ILE A 140 0.56 6.35 4.95
N GLY A 141 1.57 6.08 5.78
CA GLY A 141 2.40 7.12 6.36
C GLY A 141 3.17 7.94 5.31
N GLY A 142 3.56 7.30 4.20
CA GLY A 142 4.31 7.93 3.10
C GLY A 142 3.44 8.58 2.03
N LEU A 143 2.12 8.33 2.01
CA LEU A 143 1.25 8.82 0.95
C LEU A 143 1.18 10.36 0.93
N PRO A 144 1.28 11.00 -0.25
CA PRO A 144 1.29 12.45 -0.35
C PRO A 144 -0.08 13.06 -0.03
N ILE A 145 -0.08 14.02 0.91
CA ILE A 145 -1.24 14.83 1.28
C ILE A 145 -1.08 16.28 0.76
N THR A 146 0.16 16.71 0.54
CA THR A 146 0.51 18.04 0.02
C THR A 146 0.97 17.96 -1.44
N GLN A 147 0.84 19.05 -2.20
CA GLN A 147 1.26 19.12 -3.61
C GLN A 147 2.61 19.81 -3.83
N GLY A 148 3.18 20.45 -2.81
CA GLY A 148 4.50 21.07 -2.90
C GLY A 148 5.60 20.02 -3.05
N GLN A 149 6.03 19.45 -1.93
CA GLN A 149 7.05 18.40 -1.89
C GLN A 149 6.46 16.99 -1.73
N ASN A 150 5.14 16.82 -1.94
CA ASN A 150 4.45 15.52 -1.83
C ASN A 150 4.60 14.88 -0.45
N PHE A 151 4.57 15.68 0.61
CA PHE A 151 4.69 15.18 1.97
C PHE A 151 3.41 14.51 2.47
N GLY A 152 3.60 13.39 3.17
CA GLY A 152 2.59 12.66 3.94
C GLY A 152 2.79 12.78 5.45
N LEU A 153 2.14 11.90 6.21
CA LEU A 153 2.14 11.89 7.68
C LEU A 153 3.53 11.68 8.29
N LEU A 154 4.35 10.77 7.74
CA LEU A 154 5.69 10.51 8.26
C LEU A 154 6.58 11.75 8.20
N ARG A 155 6.46 12.54 7.14
CA ARG A 155 7.20 13.80 6.98
C ARG A 155 6.66 14.88 7.93
N TYR A 156 5.35 14.91 8.17
CA TYR A 156 4.79 15.76 9.23
C TYR A 156 5.35 15.40 10.61
N ASP A 157 5.36 14.13 10.98
CA ASP A 157 5.86 13.68 12.28
C ASP A 157 7.36 13.97 12.44
N GLU A 158 8.16 13.76 11.38
CA GLU A 158 9.57 14.17 11.33
C GLU A 158 9.73 15.68 11.58
N SER A 159 8.91 16.50 10.92
CA SER A 159 8.92 17.96 11.09
C SER A 159 8.66 18.38 12.54
N ARG A 160 7.73 17.69 13.21
CA ARG A 160 7.39 17.94 14.62
C ARG A 160 8.51 17.51 15.55
N HIS A 161 9.15 16.39 15.27
CA HIS A 161 10.29 15.91 16.03
C HIS A 161 11.48 16.88 15.94
N VAL A 162 11.83 17.32 14.72
CA VAL A 162 12.94 18.28 14.50
C VAL A 162 12.67 19.63 15.15
N GLU A 163 11.42 20.12 15.11
CA GLU A 163 11.03 21.35 15.80
C GLU A 163 11.22 21.23 17.32
N ASN A 164 10.86 20.09 17.91
CA ASN A 164 11.05 19.85 19.34
C ASN A 164 12.53 19.77 19.74
N LEU A 165 13.41 19.26 18.86
CA LEU A 165 14.86 19.28 19.09
C LEU A 165 15.40 20.71 19.19
N ALA A 166 14.85 21.65 18.40
CA ALA A 166 15.27 23.05 18.40
C ALA A 166 15.05 23.73 19.76
N LEU A 167 13.98 23.36 20.48
CA LEU A 167 13.67 23.87 21.82
C LEU A 167 14.74 23.48 22.86
N GLN A 168 15.41 22.35 22.65
CA GLN A 168 16.44 21.83 23.57
C GLN A 168 17.86 22.20 23.10
N ASN A 169 18.11 22.13 21.80
CA ASN A 169 19.42 22.37 21.19
C ASN A 169 19.28 22.84 19.73
N PRO A 170 19.38 24.16 19.46
CA PRO A 170 19.29 24.70 18.10
C PRO A 170 20.33 24.13 17.13
N LYS A 171 21.50 23.72 17.60
CA LYS A 171 22.53 23.09 16.75
C LYS A 171 22.13 21.68 16.31
N ALA A 172 21.41 20.94 17.16
CA ALA A 172 20.93 19.60 16.80
C ALA A 172 19.85 19.66 15.70
N MET A 173 19.00 20.69 15.72
CA MET A 173 18.06 20.94 14.63
C MET A 173 18.80 21.21 13.31
N HIS A 174 19.84 22.06 13.34
CA HIS A 174 20.60 22.39 12.13
C HIS A 174 21.26 21.14 11.52
N ALA A 175 21.92 20.34 12.36
CA ALA A 175 22.51 19.06 11.94
C ALA A 175 21.46 18.10 11.35
N ALA A 176 20.29 17.97 11.98
CA ALA A 176 19.21 17.12 11.47
C ALA A 176 18.71 17.55 10.08
N VAL A 177 18.63 18.87 9.83
CA VAL A 177 18.26 19.41 8.52
C VAL A 177 19.37 19.20 7.50
N GLU A 178 20.64 19.35 7.89
CA GLU A 178 21.79 19.02 7.04
C GLU A 178 21.82 17.52 6.64
N GLU A 179 21.33 16.64 7.51
CA GLU A 179 21.14 15.21 7.25
C GLU A 179 19.90 14.89 6.40
N GLY A 180 19.13 15.91 5.98
CA GLY A 180 17.99 15.75 5.06
C GLY A 180 16.63 15.55 5.73
N LYS A 181 16.55 15.64 7.07
CA LYS A 181 15.25 15.71 7.77
C LYS A 181 14.59 17.06 7.52
N ILE A 182 13.27 17.12 7.65
CA ILE A 182 12.52 18.37 7.50
C ILE A 182 12.14 18.97 8.84
N ASN A 183 12.00 20.30 8.90
CA ASN A 183 11.45 21.02 10.05
C ASN A 183 10.04 21.57 9.73
N ALA A 184 9.41 22.25 10.70
CA ALA A 184 8.06 22.78 10.54
C ALA A 184 7.96 23.81 9.40
N GLU A 185 9.00 24.61 9.17
CA GLU A 185 9.03 25.60 8.09
C GLU A 185 8.99 24.93 6.70
N ILE A 186 9.80 23.89 6.49
CA ILE A 186 9.84 23.13 5.23
C ILE A 186 8.47 22.47 4.98
N PHE A 187 7.87 21.85 6.00
CA PHE A 187 6.54 21.26 5.87
C PHE A 187 5.47 22.32 5.54
N GLN A 188 5.48 23.46 6.26
CA GLN A 188 4.51 24.54 6.05
C GLN A 188 4.60 25.14 4.64
N ARG A 189 5.81 25.24 4.07
CA ARG A 189 5.97 25.66 2.67
C ARG A 189 5.28 24.69 1.70
N SER A 190 5.36 23.38 1.93
CA SER A 190 4.62 22.39 1.13
C SER A 190 3.11 22.60 1.22
N VAL A 191 2.61 22.88 2.44
CA VAL A 191 1.18 23.15 2.68
C VAL A 191 0.73 24.42 1.95
N VAL A 192 1.50 25.51 1.99
CA VAL A 192 1.19 26.77 1.28
C VAL A 192 1.10 26.56 -0.23
N LEU A 193 1.87 25.61 -0.77
CA LEU A 193 1.85 25.24 -2.20
C LEU A 193 0.75 24.21 -2.54
N THR A 194 -0.12 23.85 -1.60
CA THR A 194 -1.19 22.87 -1.81
C THR A 194 -2.53 23.56 -1.97
N ASP A 195 -3.28 23.18 -3.01
CA ASP A 195 -4.63 23.68 -3.23
C ASP A 195 -5.56 23.27 -2.07
N SER A 196 -6.42 24.18 -1.62
CA SER A 196 -7.43 23.85 -0.61
C SER A 196 -8.40 22.78 -1.08
N ASP A 197 -8.74 22.73 -2.37
CA ASP A 197 -9.59 21.69 -2.95
C ASP A 197 -8.89 20.33 -2.95
N HIS A 198 -7.56 20.31 -3.14
CA HIS A 198 -6.77 19.08 -2.99
C HIS A 198 -6.83 18.55 -1.55
N LEU A 199 -6.68 19.42 -0.55
CA LEU A 199 -6.76 19.01 0.87
C LEU A 199 -8.16 18.49 1.23
N ARG A 200 -9.22 19.14 0.73
CA ARG A 200 -10.61 18.66 0.91
C ARG A 200 -10.83 17.31 0.25
N LEU A 201 -10.32 17.12 -0.97
CA LEU A 201 -10.37 15.84 -1.66
C LEU A 201 -9.67 14.75 -0.85
N LYS A 202 -8.43 14.98 -0.40
CA LYS A 202 -7.68 14.02 0.43
C LYS A 202 -8.42 13.69 1.73
N ALA A 203 -8.99 14.68 2.41
CA ALA A 203 -9.80 14.45 3.60
C ALA A 203 -11.02 13.55 3.30
N SER A 204 -11.68 13.74 2.16
CA SER A 204 -12.81 12.89 1.76
C SER A 204 -12.39 11.46 1.41
N GLU A 205 -11.25 11.27 0.73
CA GLU A 205 -10.72 9.95 0.38
C GLU A 205 -10.30 9.17 1.63
N ILE A 206 -9.67 9.85 2.60
CA ILE A 206 -9.32 9.28 3.90
C ILE A 206 -10.58 8.87 4.65
N ALA A 207 -11.58 9.76 4.74
CA ALA A 207 -12.84 9.47 5.42
C ALA A 207 -13.62 8.31 4.79
N ALA A 208 -13.52 8.12 3.47
CA ALA A 208 -14.14 7.01 2.77
C ALA A 208 -13.44 5.65 3.03
N SER A 209 -12.22 5.68 3.57
CA SER A 209 -11.44 4.48 3.91
C SER A 209 -11.63 4.00 5.35
N LEU A 210 -12.41 4.72 6.17
CA LEU A 210 -12.68 4.46 7.60
C LEU A 210 -14.05 3.80 7.80
#